data_AF-A0A846QDN1-F1
#
_entry.id   AF-A0A846QDN1-F1
#
_cell.length_a   1.000
_cell.length_b   1.000
_cell.length_c   1.000
_cell.angle_alpha   90.00
_cell.angle_beta   90.00
_cell.angle_gamma   90.00
#
_symmetry.space_group_name_H-M   'P 1'
#
loop_
_entity.id
_entity.type
_entity.pdbx_description
1 polymer ?
#
loop_
_entity_poly.entity_id
_entity_poly.type
_entity_poly.pdbx_seq_one_letter_code
_entity_poly.pdbx_strand_id
1 'polypeptide(L)'
;MDEREETRKIQFTGKSSFIVSLPKQWIMELGLKQGDQIRMVRKGASTLELYPPKFETRSQKKEDATIEIGSEEQTAAIVRKLISLYFLGYKTINVKPKSGRLNPNQRTAVKEAVKKMLMGSE
;
A
#
# COMPACT_ATOMS: atom_id res chain seq x y z
N MET A 1 16.64 28.18 -5.68
CA MET A 1 17.23 26.83 -5.70
C MET A 1 16.12 25.92 -5.24
N ASP A 2 15.70 24.96 -6.06
CA ASP A 2 14.59 24.07 -5.70
C ASP A 2 14.95 23.37 -4.38
N GLU A 3 14.12 23.50 -3.34
CA GLU A 3 14.39 22.94 -1.99
C GLU A 3 14.46 21.40 -2.00
N ARG A 4 14.23 20.80 -3.17
CA ARG A 4 14.18 19.36 -3.43
C ARG A 4 15.45 18.80 -4.09
N GLU A 5 16.43 19.63 -4.43
CA GLU A 5 17.65 19.18 -5.10
C GLU A 5 18.92 19.61 -4.35
N GLU A 6 19.79 18.64 -4.05
CA GLU A 6 21.04 18.83 -3.32
C GLU A 6 22.15 17.97 -3.93
N THR A 7 23.34 18.56 -4.12
CA THR A 7 24.51 17.81 -4.60
C THR A 7 25.41 17.43 -3.44
N ARG A 8 25.72 16.14 -3.32
CA ARG A 8 26.61 15.59 -2.29
C ARG A 8 27.74 14.81 -2.94
N LYS A 9 28.95 14.93 -2.38
CA LYS A 9 30.09 14.11 -2.79
C LYS A 9 29.92 12.70 -2.23
N ILE A 10 30.22 11.71 -3.06
CA ILE A 10 30.43 10.35 -2.59
C ILE A 10 31.75 10.29 -1.82
N GLN A 11 31.77 9.54 -0.73
CA GLN A 11 32.95 9.34 0.10
C GLN A 11 33.28 7.86 0.12
N PHE A 12 34.56 7.52 -0.04
CA PHE A 12 35.01 6.15 0.10
C PHE A 12 35.13 5.79 1.58
N THR A 13 34.58 4.64 1.98
CA THR A 13 34.65 4.16 3.37
C THR A 13 34.93 2.66 3.40
N GLY A 14 35.71 2.23 4.38
CA GLY A 14 36.17 0.84 4.45
C GLY A 14 37.08 0.47 3.28
N LYS A 15 36.90 -0.74 2.74
CA LYS A 15 37.74 -1.28 1.64
C LYS A 15 37.01 -1.39 0.30
N SER A 16 35.68 -1.36 0.30
CA SER A 16 34.89 -1.70 -0.90
C SER A 16 33.53 -1.00 -0.99
N SER A 17 33.30 0.04 -0.18
CA SER A 17 32.02 0.76 -0.19
C SER A 17 32.19 2.27 -0.28
N PHE A 18 31.16 2.90 -0.81
CA PHE A 18 31.02 4.35 -0.85
C PHE A 18 29.78 4.74 -0.05
N ILE A 19 29.83 5.91 0.58
CA ILE A 19 28.71 6.51 1.27
C ILE A 19 28.39 7.88 0.68
N VAL A 20 27.12 8.26 0.76
CA VAL A 20 26.64 9.61 0.49
C VAL A 20 25.80 10.06 1.68
N SER A 21 26.05 11.27 2.17
CA SER A 21 25.30 11.82 3.29
C SER A 21 23.96 12.36 2.82
N LEU A 22 22.87 11.93 3.47
CA LEU A 22 21.54 12.43 3.19
C LEU A 22 21.31 13.79 3.90
N PRO A 23 20.66 14.78 3.26
CA PRO A 23 20.32 16.04 3.91
C PRO A 23 19.50 15.83 5.19
N LYS A 24 19.88 16.49 6.28
CA LYS A 24 19.20 16.34 7.58
C LYS A 24 17.71 16.66 7.50
N GLN A 25 17.34 17.68 6.73
CA GLN A 25 15.96 18.09 6.55
C GLN A 25 15.10 16.98 5.92
N TRP A 26 15.57 16.33 4.86
CA TRP A 26 14.85 15.22 4.22
C TRP A 26 14.66 14.04 5.16
N ILE A 27 15.65 13.73 5.99
CA ILE A 27 15.55 12.67 7.01
C ILE A 27 14.44 12.99 8.03
N MET A 28 14.36 14.23 8.50
CA MET A 28 13.32 14.67 9.43
C MET A 28 11.92 14.68 8.79
N GLU A 29 11.80 15.19 7.56
CA GLU A 29 10.53 15.25 6.82
C GLU A 29 9.97 13.86 6.50
N LEU A 30 10.84 12.88 6.22
CA LEU A 30 10.47 11.49 6.03
C LEU A 30 10.23 10.73 7.35
N GLY A 31 10.41 11.38 8.50
CA GLY A 31 10.24 10.77 9.82
C GLY A 31 11.25 9.66 10.12
N LEU A 32 12.42 9.69 9.47
CA LEU A 32 13.49 8.72 9.62
C LEU A 32 14.45 9.13 10.73
N LYS A 33 15.15 8.15 11.29
CA LYS A 33 16.18 8.35 12.31
C LYS A 33 17.42 7.49 12.06
N GLN A 34 18.48 7.81 12.79
CA GLN A 34 19.70 7.01 12.79
C GLN A 34 19.39 5.54 13.11
N GLY A 35 19.97 4.64 12.32
CA GLY A 35 19.75 3.19 12.42
C GLY A 35 18.55 2.68 11.60
N ASP A 36 17.70 3.55 11.07
CA ASP A 36 16.68 3.13 10.12
C ASP A 36 17.32 2.61 8.83
N GLN A 37 16.74 1.54 8.29
CA GLN A 37 17.17 0.96 7.04
C GLN A 37 16.61 1.76 5.86
N ILE A 38 17.40 1.88 4.79
CA ILE A 38 16.99 2.41 3.50
C ILE A 38 17.24 1.34 2.44
N ARG A 39 16.24 1.05 1.62
CA ARG A 39 16.41 0.23 0.43
C ARG A 39 16.93 1.12 -0.69
N MET A 40 17.89 0.60 -1.45
CA MET A 40 18.47 1.26 -2.61
C MET A 40 18.34 0.36 -3.83
N VAL A 41 17.78 0.89 -4.91
CA VAL A 41 17.54 0.18 -6.17
C VAL A 41 18.17 0.94 -7.31
N ARG A 42 18.90 0.24 -8.17
CA ARG A 42 19.42 0.80 -9.42
C ARG A 42 18.32 0.77 -10.48
N LYS A 43 17.90 1.94 -10.95
CA LYS A 43 16.97 2.11 -12.08
C LYS A 43 17.78 2.46 -13.34
N GLY A 44 17.94 1.48 -14.23
CA GLY A 44 18.68 1.65 -15.48
C GLY A 44 20.16 1.97 -15.26
N ALA A 45 20.73 2.77 -16.17
CA ALA A 45 22.17 3.04 -16.16
C ALA A 45 22.59 4.14 -15.17
N SER A 46 21.76 5.16 -14.96
CA SER A 46 22.14 6.44 -14.35
C SER A 46 21.42 6.78 -13.04
N THR A 47 20.40 6.03 -12.64
CA THR A 47 19.53 6.43 -11.52
C THR A 47 19.64 5.46 -10.35
N LEU A 48 19.83 6.01 -9.15
CA LEU A 48 19.66 5.29 -7.89
C LEU A 48 18.41 5.82 -7.21
N GLU A 49 17.49 4.91 -6.89
CA GLU A 49 16.28 5.21 -6.13
C GLU A 49 16.47 4.72 -4.69
N LEU A 50 16.17 5.59 -3.72
CA LEU A 50 16.28 5.29 -2.30
C LEU A 50 14.92 5.46 -1.65
N TYR A 51 14.49 4.49 -0.84
CA TYR A 51 13.24 4.57 -0.11
C TYR A 51 13.27 3.70 1.17
N PRO A 52 12.53 4.06 2.23
CA PRO A 52 12.50 3.25 3.45
C PRO A 52 11.73 1.93 3.19
N PRO A 53 12.17 0.77 3.72
CA PRO A 53 11.48 -0.51 3.53
C PRO A 53 10.02 -0.48 4.00
N LYS A 54 9.71 0.30 5.04
CA LYS A 54 8.33 0.47 5.55
C LYS A 54 7.40 1.18 4.57
N PHE A 55 7.92 1.87 3.55
CA PHE A 55 7.11 2.45 2.48
C PHE A 55 6.70 1.43 1.42
N GLU A 56 7.27 0.21 1.40
CA GLU A 56 6.80 -0.85 0.48
C GLU A 56 5.37 -1.29 0.79
N THR A 57 4.81 -1.00 1.97
CA THR A 57 3.45 -1.45 2.34
C THR A 57 2.32 -0.50 1.90
N ARG A 58 2.61 0.67 1.32
CA ARG A 58 1.57 1.53 0.72
C ARG A 58 1.48 1.43 -0.80
N SER A 59 2.55 0.99 -1.45
CA SER A 59 2.67 0.90 -2.91
C SER A 59 2.93 -0.51 -3.43
N GLN A 60 3.16 -1.52 -2.58
CA GLN A 60 2.73 -2.86 -2.92
C GLN A 60 1.23 -2.77 -3.11
N LYS A 61 0.81 -2.92 -4.37
CA LYS A 61 -0.57 -3.04 -4.81
C LYS A 61 -1.36 -3.71 -3.70
N LYS A 62 -2.43 -3.06 -3.25
CA LYS A 62 -3.46 -3.69 -2.45
C LYS A 62 -4.07 -4.79 -3.31
N GLU A 63 -3.38 -5.91 -3.47
CA GLU A 63 -3.77 -6.94 -4.43
C GLU A 63 -5.02 -7.61 -3.92
N ASP A 64 -5.03 -8.01 -2.65
CA ASP A 64 -6.15 -8.74 -2.07
C ASP A 64 -6.58 -8.15 -0.72
N ALA A 65 -7.90 -8.06 -0.52
CA ALA A 65 -8.53 -7.92 0.77
C ALA A 65 -9.51 -9.07 1.02
N THR A 66 -9.79 -9.36 2.28
CA THR A 66 -10.88 -10.28 2.66
C THR A 66 -11.86 -9.58 3.59
N ILE A 67 -13.15 -9.67 3.26
CA ILE A 67 -14.25 -9.29 4.14
C ILE A 67 -14.82 -10.57 4.75
N GLU A 68 -14.82 -10.65 6.08
CA GLU A 68 -15.60 -11.64 6.81
C GLU A 68 -16.97 -11.07 7.17
N ILE A 69 -18.02 -11.82 6.82
CA ILE A 69 -19.43 -11.45 7.04
C ILE A 69 -20.01 -12.31 8.16
N GLY A 70 -20.52 -11.66 9.21
CA GLY A 70 -21.30 -12.35 10.25
C GLY A 70 -22.64 -12.87 9.74
N SER A 71 -23.17 -13.95 10.32
CA SER A 71 -24.47 -14.53 9.91
C SER A 71 -25.64 -13.54 9.99
N GLU A 72 -25.62 -12.70 11.03
CA GLU A 72 -26.61 -11.64 11.30
C GLU A 72 -26.16 -10.25 10.84
N GLU A 73 -25.06 -10.17 10.07
CA GLU A 73 -24.56 -8.88 9.62
C GLU A 73 -25.51 -8.26 8.57
N GLN A 74 -25.91 -7.02 8.84
CA GLN A 74 -26.81 -6.28 7.97
C GLN A 74 -26.19 -6.05 6.60
N THR A 75 -27.00 -6.22 5.55
CA THR A 75 -26.60 -6.03 4.15
C THR A 75 -25.98 -4.65 3.90
N ALA A 76 -26.52 -3.59 4.50
CA ALA A 76 -25.97 -2.24 4.37
C ALA A 76 -24.54 -2.11 4.92
N ALA A 77 -24.20 -2.81 6.00
CA ALA A 77 -22.84 -2.81 6.55
C ALA A 77 -21.86 -3.54 5.63
N ILE A 78 -22.29 -4.68 5.08
CA ILE A 78 -21.52 -5.47 4.10
C ILE A 78 -21.22 -4.63 2.86
N VAL A 79 -22.23 -3.94 2.32
CA VAL A 79 -22.07 -3.06 1.15
C VAL A 79 -21.09 -1.92 1.45
N ARG A 80 -21.17 -1.28 2.62
CA ARG A 80 -20.20 -0.25 3.01
C ARG A 80 -18.77 -0.79 3.08
N LYS A 81 -18.55 -1.98 3.66
CA LYS A 81 -17.21 -2.61 3.70
C LYS A 81 -16.66 -2.86 2.29
N LEU A 82 -17.51 -3.37 1.39
CA LEU A 82 -17.16 -3.62 -0.01
C LEU A 82 -16.71 -2.34 -0.73
N ILE A 83 -17.53 -1.29 -0.62
CA ILE A 83 -17.27 0.02 -1.24
C ILE A 83 -16.00 0.64 -0.66
N SER A 84 -15.78 0.57 0.66
CA SER A 84 -14.56 1.09 1.28
C SER A 84 -13.30 0.43 0.73
N LEU A 85 -13.30 -0.89 0.57
CA LEU A 85 -12.15 -1.61 0.01
C LEU A 85 -11.96 -1.30 -1.48
N TYR A 86 -13.05 -1.15 -2.23
CA TYR A 86 -12.95 -0.70 -3.62
C TYR A 86 -12.34 0.70 -3.72
N PHE A 87 -12.81 1.68 -2.93
CA PHE A 87 -12.23 3.03 -2.87
C PHE A 87 -10.78 3.05 -2.41
N LEU A 88 -10.39 2.12 -1.55
CA LEU A 88 -9.01 1.96 -1.09
C LEU A 88 -8.08 1.42 -2.19
N GLY A 89 -8.60 1.01 -3.34
CA GLY A 89 -7.83 0.54 -4.49
C GLY A 89 -7.41 -0.92 -4.41
N TYR A 90 -8.18 -1.76 -3.70
CA TYR A 90 -7.93 -3.20 -3.69
C TYR A 90 -8.31 -3.84 -5.03
N LYS A 91 -7.43 -4.68 -5.60
CA LYS A 91 -7.66 -5.35 -6.89
C LYS A 91 -8.65 -6.51 -6.78
N THR A 92 -8.51 -7.33 -5.74
CA THR A 92 -9.37 -8.47 -5.42
C THR A 92 -9.96 -8.28 -4.03
N ILE A 93 -11.27 -8.45 -3.91
CA ILE A 93 -11.96 -8.42 -2.61
C ILE A 93 -12.65 -9.77 -2.41
N ASN A 94 -12.08 -10.60 -1.55
CA ASN A 94 -12.63 -11.89 -1.18
C ASN A 94 -13.73 -11.71 -0.14
N VAL A 95 -14.94 -12.20 -0.43
CA VAL A 95 -16.06 -12.12 0.51
C VAL A 95 -16.34 -13.50 1.08
N LYS A 96 -16.13 -13.66 2.41
CA LYS A 96 -16.25 -14.95 3.10
C LYS A 96 -17.23 -14.87 4.28
N PRO A 97 -18.00 -15.92 4.56
CA PRO A 97 -18.75 -16.01 5.80
C PRO A 97 -17.79 -16.22 6.98
N LYS A 98 -18.04 -15.55 8.10
CA LYS A 98 -17.29 -15.75 9.35
C LYS A 98 -17.52 -17.16 9.93
N SER A 99 -18.70 -17.72 9.69
CA SER A 99 -19.04 -19.10 10.03
C SER A 99 -20.13 -19.62 9.08
N GLY A 100 -20.08 -20.90 8.75
CA GLY A 100 -21.07 -21.55 7.89
C GLY A 100 -21.10 -20.98 6.46
N ARG A 101 -22.28 -20.49 6.05
CA ARG A 101 -22.53 -20.01 4.69
C ARG A 101 -23.20 -18.64 4.72
N LEU A 102 -22.92 -17.79 3.72
CA LEU A 102 -23.64 -16.54 3.54
C LEU A 102 -25.13 -16.81 3.32
N ASN A 103 -25.99 -16.05 3.97
CA ASN A 103 -27.43 -16.17 3.72
C ASN A 103 -27.78 -15.61 2.32
N PRO A 104 -28.94 -15.98 1.73
CA PRO A 104 -29.32 -15.53 0.39
C PRO A 104 -29.32 -14.00 0.24
N ASN A 105 -29.83 -13.27 1.24
CA ASN A 105 -29.90 -11.81 1.20
C ASN A 105 -28.52 -11.15 1.17
N GLN A 106 -27.55 -11.69 1.92
CA GLN A 106 -26.17 -11.23 1.90
C GLN A 106 -25.51 -11.47 0.54
N ARG A 107 -25.72 -12.63 -0.08
CA ARG A 107 -25.19 -12.92 -1.42
C ARG A 107 -25.78 -11.99 -2.47
N THR A 108 -27.10 -11.76 -2.42
CA THR A 108 -27.79 -10.85 -3.33
C THR A 108 -27.29 -9.42 -3.14
N ALA A 109 -27.14 -8.96 -1.90
CA ALA A 109 -26.64 -7.61 -1.61
C ALA A 109 -25.22 -7.39 -2.15
N VAL A 110 -24.32 -8.37 -1.99
CA VAL A 110 -22.96 -8.30 -2.56
C VAL A 110 -23.01 -8.21 -4.09
N LYS A 111 -23.77 -9.09 -4.75
CA LYS A 111 -23.88 -9.09 -6.22
C LYS A 111 -24.47 -7.77 -6.75
N GLU A 112 -25.51 -7.26 -6.10
CA GLU A 112 -26.14 -5.99 -6.49
C GLU A 112 -25.21 -4.80 -6.31
N ALA A 113 -24.45 -4.76 -5.22
CA ALA A 113 -23.46 -3.70 -4.99
C ALA A 113 -22.35 -3.73 -6.04
N VAL A 114 -21.82 -4.90 -6.38
CA VAL A 114 -20.82 -5.06 -7.46
C VAL A 114 -21.39 -4.53 -8.78
N LYS A 115 -22.60 -4.96 -9.17
CA LYS A 115 -23.21 -4.58 -10.46
C LYS A 115 -23.56 -3.09 -10.57
N LYS A 116 -24.05 -2.47 -9.48
CA LYS A 116 -24.62 -1.11 -9.52
C LYS A 116 -23.65 -0.02 -9.10
N MET A 117 -22.64 -0.35 -8.29
CA MET A 117 -21.84 0.65 -7.58
C MET A 117 -20.35 0.58 -7.92
N LEU A 118 -19.85 -0.57 -8.37
CA LEU A 118 -18.43 -0.76 -8.64
C LEU A 118 -18.20 -0.80 -10.16
N MET A 119 -17.40 0.14 -10.67
CA MET A 119 -17.09 0.22 -12.10
C MET A 119 -15.91 -0.70 -12.43
N GLY A 120 -16.03 -1.50 -13.49
CA GLY A 120 -14.95 -2.37 -13.98
C GLY A 120 -14.60 -3.56 -13.09
N SER A 121 -15.50 -3.94 -12.17
CA SER A 121 -15.38 -5.17 -11.38
C SER A 121 -16.07 -6.34 -12.09
N GLU A 122 -15.35 -7.45 -12.28
CA GLU A 122 -15.83 -8.71 -12.86
C GLU A 122 -15.76 -9.87 -11.85
#